data_AF-A0A1R2BAN6-F1
#
_entry.id   AF-A0A1R2BAN6-F1
#
_cell.length_a   1.000
_cell.length_b   1.000
_cell.length_c   1.000
_cell.angle_alpha   90.00
_cell.angle_beta   90.00
_cell.angle_gamma   90.00
#
_symmetry.space_group_name_H-M   'P 1'
#
loop_
_entity.id
_entity.type
_entity.pdbx_description
1 polymer ?
#
loop_
_entity_poly.entity_id
_entity_poly.type
_entity_poly.pdbx_seq_one_letter_code
_entity_poly.pdbx_strand_id
1 'polypeptide(L)'
;MITIFVICARKTQKNLHSNEILIVKIIMDFKCSVGECLESITWQCDCPEKLKFCLTHSKEMSNHSRLKKCHTVNIKEKCLGILADHYKNALNHFESDCIKLTQEMIYEINNCLNDNWNYLQKKKKEINDLILSEQNDKADTIVNWVNTLNILQREKNQYYLSVRQLLGIDNANIKIVTDLEKLEDNLKILKKNFQESCEKINGLEKEFINSNENNKKLSDELEDTKKNLAQENKYRFSVEEFKKVLSNLNGSDGFKIILTRLDLQDFLPIFIEGNKVIDKALITNDNNYVFICEI
;
A
#
# COMPACT_ATOMS: atom_id res chain seq x y z
N MET A 1 -17.66 15.60 8.47
CA MET A 1 -17.52 15.70 7.00
C MET A 1 -16.44 16.74 6.75
N ILE A 2 -15.19 16.32 6.56
CA ILE A 2 -14.04 17.24 6.40
C ILE A 2 -13.56 17.10 4.97
N THR A 3 -13.82 18.12 4.17
CA THR A 3 -13.35 18.25 2.80
C THR A 3 -11.89 18.70 2.85
N ILE A 4 -10.95 17.78 2.61
CA ILE A 4 -9.53 18.09 2.44
C ILE A 4 -9.31 18.43 0.97
N PHE A 5 -9.02 19.70 0.69
CA PHE A 5 -8.52 20.13 -0.63
C PHE A 5 -7.05 19.72 -0.75
N VAL A 6 -6.78 18.70 -1.55
CA VAL A 6 -5.42 18.39 -2.01
C VAL A 6 -5.12 19.33 -3.17
N ILE A 7 -4.32 20.37 -2.92
CA ILE A 7 -3.73 21.20 -3.97
C ILE A 7 -2.64 20.36 -4.63
N CYS A 8 -3.00 19.72 -5.72
CA CYS A 8 -2.08 19.01 -6.59
C CYS A 8 -1.32 20.07 -7.42
N ALA A 9 -0.13 20.46 -6.98
CA ALA A 9 0.79 21.23 -7.81
C ALA A 9 1.33 20.33 -8.93
N ARG A 10 0.56 20.23 -10.03
CA ARG A 10 1.06 19.70 -11.31
C ARG A 10 2.15 20.65 -11.81
N LYS A 11 3.42 20.30 -11.61
CA LYS A 11 4.50 20.91 -12.37
C LYS A 11 4.31 20.50 -13.83
N THR A 12 4.23 21.52 -14.67
CA THR A 12 3.76 21.50 -16.05
C THR A 12 4.68 20.70 -16.97
N GLN A 13 4.25 19.49 -17.36
CA GLN A 13 4.66 18.85 -18.62
C GLN A 13 4.40 19.72 -19.87
N LYS A 14 3.66 20.85 -19.72
CA LYS A 14 3.44 21.83 -20.79
C LYS A 14 4.71 22.54 -21.28
N ASN A 15 5.74 22.73 -20.44
CA ASN A 15 6.92 23.52 -20.84
C ASN A 15 7.88 22.73 -21.75
N LEU A 16 8.07 21.42 -21.49
CA LEU A 16 8.83 20.55 -22.39
C LEU A 16 8.16 20.45 -23.77
N HIS A 17 6.84 20.26 -23.79
CA HIS A 17 6.10 20.16 -25.05
C HIS A 17 6.07 21.50 -25.81
N SER A 18 5.99 22.64 -25.12
CA SER A 18 6.05 23.96 -25.77
C SER A 18 7.42 24.23 -26.40
N ASN A 19 8.52 23.86 -25.74
CA ASN A 19 9.87 24.02 -26.28
C ASN A 19 10.15 23.04 -27.44
N GLU A 20 9.70 21.79 -27.35
CA GLU A 20 9.78 20.83 -28.45
C GLU A 20 8.98 21.28 -29.68
N ILE A 21 7.76 21.79 -29.48
CA ILE A 21 6.93 22.34 -30.56
C ILE A 21 7.60 23.56 -31.20
N LEU A 22 8.24 24.43 -30.40
CA LEU A 22 8.95 25.60 -30.91
C LEU A 22 10.22 25.22 -31.69
N ILE A 23 11.00 24.26 -31.18
CA ILE A 23 12.19 23.71 -31.86
C ILE A 23 11.78 23.06 -33.17
N VAL A 24 10.73 22.24 -33.18
CA VAL A 24 10.17 21.64 -34.40
C VAL A 24 9.72 22.72 -35.37
N LYS A 25 9.09 23.80 -34.91
CA LYS A 25 8.65 24.92 -35.77
C LYS A 25 9.83 25.68 -36.38
N ILE A 26 10.87 25.96 -35.61
CA ILE A 26 12.10 26.61 -36.10
C ILE A 26 12.84 25.70 -37.09
N ILE A 27 12.93 24.40 -36.82
CA ILE A 27 13.52 23.41 -37.75
C ILE A 27 12.67 23.28 -39.02
N MET A 28 11.34 23.32 -38.91
CA MET A 28 10.41 23.30 -40.04
C MET A 28 10.54 24.55 -40.91
N ASP A 29 10.82 25.71 -40.32
CA ASP A 29 11.07 26.95 -41.05
C ASP A 29 12.42 26.94 -41.79
N PHE A 30 13.28 25.94 -41.58
CA PHE A 30 14.60 25.84 -42.21
C PHE A 30 14.79 24.57 -43.05
N LYS A 31 13.72 24.05 -43.65
CA LYS A 31 13.81 22.94 -44.61
C LYS A 31 14.05 23.43 -46.03
N CYS A 32 14.77 22.61 -46.81
CA CYS A 32 14.88 22.82 -48.24
C CYS A 32 13.49 22.62 -48.89
N SER A 33 13.18 23.44 -49.89
CA SER A 33 11.94 23.39 -50.65
C SER A 33 11.85 22.19 -51.60
N VAL A 34 12.93 21.42 -51.76
CA VAL A 34 12.90 20.14 -52.47
C VAL A 34 12.31 19.09 -51.54
N GLY A 35 11.32 18.35 -52.03
CA GLY A 35 10.57 17.36 -51.25
C GLY A 35 11.49 16.38 -50.51
N GLU A 36 11.17 16.11 -49.24
CA GLU A 36 11.88 15.16 -48.36
C GLU A 36 13.36 15.48 -48.09
N CYS A 37 13.87 16.63 -48.54
CA CYS A 37 15.23 17.03 -48.24
C CYS A 37 15.39 17.46 -46.77
N LEU A 38 16.28 16.77 -46.05
CA LEU A 38 16.62 17.05 -44.64
C LEU A 38 17.85 17.94 -44.47
N GLU A 39 18.47 18.38 -45.56
CA GLU A 39 19.69 19.18 -45.49
C GLU A 39 19.43 20.62 -45.06
N SER A 40 20.45 21.21 -44.42
CA SER A 40 20.41 22.60 -43.98
C SER A 40 20.39 23.56 -45.17
N ILE A 41 19.50 24.54 -45.08
CA ILE A 41 19.37 25.57 -46.10
C ILE A 41 20.62 26.46 -46.14
N THR A 42 21.01 26.85 -47.34
CA THR A 42 22.11 27.78 -47.57
C THR A 42 21.63 29.02 -48.32
N TRP A 43 20.62 28.86 -49.18
CA TRP A 43 20.15 29.91 -50.08
C TRP A 43 18.65 30.13 -49.95
N GLN A 44 18.21 31.38 -50.19
CA GLN A 44 16.81 31.74 -50.28
C GLN A 44 16.56 32.66 -51.47
N CYS A 45 15.47 32.39 -52.20
CA CYS A 45 14.96 33.28 -53.24
C CYS A 45 14.19 34.47 -52.66
N ASP A 46 14.26 35.64 -53.32
CA ASP A 46 13.44 36.83 -53.06
C ASP A 46 12.02 36.76 -53.65
N CYS A 47 11.70 35.69 -54.36
CA CYS A 47 10.38 35.33 -54.85
C CYS A 47 9.30 35.48 -53.76
N PRO A 48 8.03 35.77 -54.10
CA PRO A 48 6.92 35.79 -53.14
C PRO A 48 6.78 34.49 -52.33
N GLU A 49 7.08 33.36 -52.97
CA GLU A 49 7.08 32.00 -52.40
C GLU A 49 8.24 31.76 -51.40
N LYS A 50 9.28 32.62 -51.42
CA LYS A 50 10.47 32.55 -50.55
C LYS A 50 11.11 31.16 -50.47
N LEU A 51 11.26 30.51 -51.62
CA LEU A 51 11.84 29.17 -51.71
C LEU A 51 13.26 29.14 -51.12
N LYS A 52 13.59 28.04 -50.43
CA LYS A 52 14.85 27.83 -49.72
C LYS A 52 15.55 26.58 -50.24
N PHE A 53 16.86 26.63 -50.43
CA PHE A 53 17.62 25.54 -51.01
C PHE A 53 18.86 25.23 -50.18
N CYS A 54 19.16 23.95 -50.01
CA CYS A 54 20.41 23.48 -49.44
C CYS A 54 21.55 23.57 -50.47
N LEU A 55 22.76 23.20 -50.08
CA LEU A 55 23.93 23.24 -50.95
C LEU A 55 23.85 22.20 -52.08
N THR A 56 23.35 20.99 -51.78
CA THR A 56 23.20 19.93 -52.79
C THR A 56 22.17 20.29 -53.84
N HIS A 57 21.08 20.95 -53.45
CA HIS A 57 20.04 21.42 -54.37
C HIS A 57 20.28 22.83 -54.92
N SER A 58 21.55 23.25 -55.02
CA SER A 58 21.92 24.55 -55.60
C SER A 58 21.60 24.65 -57.10
N LYS A 59 21.56 23.52 -57.82
CA LYS A 59 21.21 23.49 -59.25
C LYS A 59 19.73 23.79 -59.48
N GLU A 60 18.83 23.23 -58.67
CA GLU A 60 17.39 23.51 -58.69
C GLU A 60 17.14 24.98 -58.40
N MET A 61 17.86 25.54 -57.43
CA MET A 61 17.85 26.98 -57.13
C MET A 61 18.27 27.81 -58.36
N SER A 62 19.41 27.50 -58.98
CA SER A 62 19.89 28.22 -60.17
C SER A 62 18.90 28.14 -61.33
N ASN A 63 18.30 26.97 -61.55
CA ASN A 63 17.28 26.78 -62.57
C ASN A 63 16.04 27.64 -62.28
N HIS A 64 15.56 27.63 -61.05
CA HIS A 64 14.44 28.47 -60.62
C HIS A 64 14.75 29.96 -60.81
N SER A 65 15.90 30.42 -60.31
CA SER A 65 16.36 31.80 -60.44
C SER A 65 16.39 32.28 -61.89
N ARG A 66 16.90 31.45 -62.80
CA ARG A 66 16.94 31.77 -64.23
C ARG A 66 15.56 31.80 -64.89
N LEU A 67 14.69 30.83 -64.56
CA LEU A 67 13.35 30.73 -65.15
C LEU A 67 12.42 31.84 -64.67
N LYS A 68 12.48 32.18 -63.38
CA LYS A 68 11.61 33.17 -62.74
C LYS A 68 12.23 34.58 -62.68
N LYS A 69 13.49 34.73 -63.10
CA LYS A 69 14.27 35.98 -63.08
C LYS A 69 14.32 36.62 -61.69
N CYS A 70 14.60 35.82 -60.67
CA CYS A 70 14.60 36.22 -59.26
C CYS A 70 16.01 36.12 -58.64
N HIS A 71 16.27 36.86 -57.57
CA HIS A 71 17.56 36.88 -56.89
C HIS A 71 17.63 35.87 -55.75
N THR A 72 18.83 35.32 -55.56
CA THR A 72 19.11 34.36 -54.49
C THR A 72 20.17 34.92 -53.57
N VAL A 73 19.93 34.84 -52.26
CA VAL A 73 20.85 35.33 -51.23
C VAL A 73 21.29 34.17 -50.35
N ASN A 74 22.57 34.16 -49.97
CA ASN A 74 23.05 33.21 -48.97
C ASN A 74 22.49 33.62 -47.60
N ILE A 75 21.80 32.70 -46.93
CA ILE A 75 21.16 32.93 -45.63
C ILE A 75 21.77 32.08 -44.52
N LYS A 76 22.83 31.31 -44.79
CA LYS A 76 23.42 30.38 -43.83
C LYS A 76 23.82 31.09 -42.52
N GLU A 77 24.54 32.20 -42.63
CA GLU A 77 24.98 32.98 -41.47
C GLU A 77 23.80 33.56 -40.68
N LYS A 78 22.78 34.07 -41.39
CA LYS A 78 21.56 34.58 -40.77
C LYS A 78 20.81 33.48 -40.01
N CYS A 79 20.70 32.29 -40.58
CA CYS A 79 20.10 31.13 -39.92
C CYS A 79 20.87 30.70 -38.66
N LEU A 80 22.21 30.66 -38.74
CA LEU A 80 23.05 30.37 -37.58
C LEU A 80 22.88 31.42 -36.47
N GLY A 81 22.77 32.71 -36.83
CA GLY A 81 22.48 33.79 -35.89
C GLY A 81 21.14 33.59 -35.16
N ILE A 82 20.06 33.33 -35.91
CA ILE A 82 18.73 33.05 -35.33
C ILE A 82 18.77 31.84 -34.39
N LEU A 83 19.47 30.77 -34.78
CA LEU A 83 19.60 29.57 -33.96
C LEU A 83 20.40 29.85 -32.67
N ALA A 84 21.49 30.60 -32.76
CA ALA A 84 22.28 31.01 -31.60
C ALA A 84 21.45 31.87 -30.64
N ASP A 85 20.68 32.82 -31.15
CA ASP A 85 19.79 33.66 -30.35
C ASP A 85 18.67 32.84 -29.68
N HIS A 86 18.12 31.84 -30.38
CA HIS A 86 17.17 30.90 -29.79
C HIS A 86 17.78 30.15 -28.59
N TYR A 87 18.99 29.60 -28.73
CA TYR A 87 19.67 28.92 -27.62
C TYR A 87 19.99 29.87 -26.46
N LYS A 88 20.44 31.09 -26.75
CA LYS A 88 20.65 32.13 -25.72
C LYS A 88 19.36 32.46 -25.00
N ASN A 89 18.25 32.61 -25.72
CA ASN A 89 16.95 32.89 -25.13
C ASN A 89 16.46 31.75 -24.22
N ALA A 90 16.72 30.50 -24.60
CA ALA A 90 16.43 29.35 -23.73
C ALA A 90 17.25 29.40 -22.43
N LEU A 91 18.53 29.74 -22.51
CA LEU A 91 19.38 29.93 -21.32
C LEU A 91 18.90 31.12 -20.46
N ASN A 92 18.56 32.26 -21.08
CA ASN A 92 18.03 33.43 -20.37
C ASN A 92 16.71 33.10 -19.66
N HIS A 93 15.85 32.28 -20.28
CA HIS A 93 14.61 31.84 -19.64
C HIS A 93 14.91 30.96 -18.42
N PHE A 94 15.83 30.01 -18.55
CA PHE A 94 16.27 29.17 -17.43
C PHE A 94 16.89 30.00 -16.29
N GLU A 95 17.71 31.00 -16.62
CA GLU A 95 18.27 31.96 -15.65
C GLU A 95 17.15 32.71 -14.91
N SER A 96 16.15 33.22 -15.64
CA SER A 96 14.99 33.89 -15.04
C SER A 96 14.21 32.97 -14.10
N ASP A 97 14.02 31.71 -14.47
CA ASP A 97 13.34 30.72 -13.64
C ASP A 97 14.14 30.38 -12.38
N CYS A 98 15.47 30.27 -12.48
CA CYS A 98 16.36 30.09 -11.32
C CYS A 98 16.25 31.26 -10.35
N ILE A 99 16.20 32.49 -10.86
CA ILE A 99 16.04 33.71 -10.04
C ILE A 99 14.69 33.68 -9.32
N LYS A 100 13.59 33.40 -10.03
CA LYS A 100 12.24 33.33 -9.42
C LYS A 100 12.17 32.25 -8.34
N LEU A 101 12.66 31.06 -8.63
CA LEU A 101 12.69 29.97 -7.64
C LEU A 101 13.51 30.36 -6.41
N THR A 102 14.66 31.00 -6.60
CA THR A 102 15.49 31.49 -5.48
C THR A 102 14.73 32.51 -4.63
N GLN A 103 13.98 33.43 -5.25
CA GLN A 103 13.15 34.40 -4.53
C GLN A 103 12.02 33.72 -3.73
N GLU A 104 11.35 32.73 -4.32
CA GLU A 104 10.34 31.92 -3.63
C GLU A 104 10.95 31.17 -2.44
N MET A 105 12.12 30.56 -2.60
CA MET A 105 12.82 29.88 -1.51
C MET A 105 13.21 30.83 -0.37
N ILE A 106 13.71 32.02 -0.70
CA ILE A 106 14.03 33.05 0.30
C ILE A 106 12.76 33.42 1.09
N TYR A 107 11.63 33.58 0.41
CA TYR A 107 10.36 33.84 1.05
C TYR A 107 9.94 32.72 2.01
N GLU A 108 10.00 31.46 1.58
CA GLU A 108 9.69 30.30 2.43
C GLU A 108 10.61 30.17 3.65
N ILE A 109 11.92 30.41 3.46
CA ILE A 109 12.90 30.41 4.57
C ILE A 109 12.55 31.49 5.60
N ASN A 110 12.16 32.68 5.14
CA ASN A 110 11.75 33.77 6.02
C ASN A 110 10.46 33.43 6.79
N ASN A 111 9.49 32.77 6.15
CA ASN A 111 8.28 32.28 6.81
C ASN A 111 8.62 31.27 7.90
N CYS A 112 9.45 30.27 7.58
CA CYS A 112 9.92 29.27 8.54
C CYS A 112 10.66 29.91 9.73
N LEU A 113 11.48 30.93 9.47
CA LEU A 113 12.17 31.68 10.53
C LEU A 113 11.17 32.39 11.45
N ASN A 114 10.15 33.04 10.87
CA ASN A 114 9.12 33.73 11.62
C ASN A 114 8.29 32.75 12.48
N ASP A 115 7.93 31.59 11.94
CA ASP A 115 7.22 30.54 12.68
C ASP A 115 8.04 30.02 13.85
N ASN A 116 9.33 29.74 13.62
CA ASN A 116 10.26 29.32 14.67
C ASN A 116 10.41 30.41 15.74
N TRP A 117 10.51 31.67 15.34
CA TRP A 117 10.58 32.79 16.27
C TRP A 117 9.31 32.88 17.14
N ASN A 118 8.13 32.81 16.51
CA ASN A 118 6.85 32.82 17.21
C ASN A 118 6.72 31.66 18.19
N TYR A 119 7.17 30.47 17.79
CA TYR A 119 7.21 29.30 18.67
C TYR A 119 8.12 29.52 19.88
N LEU A 120 9.34 30.03 19.67
CA LEU A 120 10.26 30.35 20.75
C LEU A 120 9.71 31.43 21.68
N GLN A 121 9.00 32.43 21.17
CA GLN A 121 8.32 33.45 21.98
C GLN A 121 7.21 32.83 22.84
N LYS A 122 6.42 31.89 22.30
CA LYS A 122 5.45 31.13 23.10
C LYS A 122 6.13 30.35 24.21
N LYS A 123 7.23 29.66 23.91
CA LYS A 123 8.01 28.91 24.92
C LYS A 123 8.60 29.81 26.00
N LYS A 124 9.06 31.01 25.66
CA LYS A 124 9.51 32.00 26.66
C LYS A 124 8.39 32.43 27.60
N LYS A 125 7.18 32.64 27.08
CA LYS A 125 6.00 32.94 27.91
C LYS A 125 5.64 31.77 28.81
N GLU A 126 5.62 30.55 28.26
CA GLU A 126 5.36 29.32 29.01
C GLU A 126 6.35 29.14 30.17
N ILE A 127 7.64 29.43 29.96
CA ILE A 127 8.63 29.41 31.06
C ILE A 127 8.23 30.40 32.16
N ASN A 128 7.87 31.65 31.82
CA ASN A 128 7.45 32.63 32.82
C ASN A 128 6.24 32.13 33.63
N ASP A 129 5.24 31.57 32.96
CA ASP A 129 4.03 31.04 33.60
C ASP A 129 4.35 29.86 34.53
N LEU A 130 5.26 28.96 34.12
CA LEU A 130 5.71 27.83 34.92
C LEU A 130 6.47 28.28 36.18
N ILE A 131 7.36 29.26 36.05
CA ILE A 131 8.11 29.83 37.18
C ILE A 131 7.16 30.50 38.18
N LEU A 132 6.20 31.30 37.70
CA LEU A 132 5.18 31.92 38.57
C LEU A 132 4.29 30.89 39.27
N SER A 133 4.16 29.71 38.69
CA SER A 133 3.41 28.57 39.25
C SER A 133 4.28 27.60 40.04
N GLU A 134 5.53 27.96 40.37
CA GLU A 134 6.50 27.16 41.13
C GLU A 134 6.84 25.78 40.52
N GLN A 135 6.68 25.61 39.20
CA GLN A 135 6.96 24.36 38.45
C GLN A 135 8.35 24.40 37.78
N ASN A 136 9.40 24.53 38.58
CA ASN A 136 10.77 24.76 38.10
C ASN A 136 11.33 23.59 37.28
N ASP A 137 10.99 22.35 37.63
CA ASP A 137 11.40 21.13 36.92
C ASP A 137 10.95 21.10 35.44
N LYS A 138 9.73 21.57 35.17
CA LYS A 138 9.20 21.69 33.81
C LYS A 138 9.86 22.83 33.05
N ALA A 139 10.15 23.95 33.70
CA ALA A 139 10.88 25.05 33.09
C ALA A 139 12.30 24.61 32.70
N ASP A 140 13.00 23.89 33.58
CA ASP A 140 14.33 23.33 33.32
C ASP A 140 14.32 22.35 32.15
N THR A 141 13.26 21.57 32.00
CA THR A 141 13.09 20.67 30.84
C THR A 141 13.07 21.45 29.52
N ILE A 142 12.40 22.60 29.46
CA ILE A 142 12.37 23.46 28.26
C ILE A 142 13.76 24.05 27.99
N VAL A 143 14.45 24.53 29.03
CA VAL A 143 15.81 25.09 28.91
C VAL A 143 16.80 24.05 28.40
N ASN A 144 16.78 22.85 28.98
CA ASN A 144 17.62 21.74 28.56
C ASN A 144 17.37 21.37 27.10
N TRP A 145 16.10 21.28 26.68
CA TRP A 145 15.75 21.07 25.28
C TRP A 145 16.35 22.14 24.35
N VAL A 146 16.20 23.43 24.66
CA VAL A 146 16.76 24.51 23.84
C VAL A 146 18.28 24.38 23.70
N ASN A 147 18.99 24.02 24.79
CA ASN A 147 20.43 23.83 24.79
C ASN A 147 20.90 22.70 23.87
N THR A 148 20.03 21.71 23.58
CA THR A 148 20.36 20.63 22.63
C THR A 148 20.27 21.03 21.16
N LEU A 149 19.60 22.14 20.82
CA LEU A 149 19.25 22.44 19.41
C LEU A 149 20.44 22.82 18.52
N ASN A 150 21.57 23.22 19.12
CA ASN A 150 22.89 23.47 18.50
C ASN A 150 22.85 23.91 17.01
N ILE A 151 22.07 24.96 16.74
CA ILE A 151 21.63 25.30 15.39
C ILE A 151 22.81 25.73 14.50
N LEU A 152 23.85 26.30 15.12
CA LEU A 152 25.06 26.77 14.43
C LEU A 152 25.95 25.64 13.92
N GLN A 153 25.83 24.44 14.49
CA GLN A 153 26.60 23.26 14.07
C GLN A 153 25.90 22.43 12.99
N ARG A 154 24.71 22.83 12.53
CA ARG A 154 24.03 22.14 11.42
C ARG A 154 24.88 22.21 10.15
N GLU A 155 24.96 21.09 9.43
CA GLU A 155 25.84 20.94 8.27
C GLU A 155 25.40 21.84 7.09
N LYS A 156 26.00 23.03 7.00
CA LYS A 156 25.80 23.98 5.88
C LYS A 156 26.03 23.34 4.51
N ASN A 157 26.92 22.35 4.44
CA ASN A 157 27.24 21.62 3.22
C ASN A 157 26.05 20.79 2.70
N GLN A 158 25.25 20.19 3.58
CA GLN A 158 24.06 19.43 3.15
C GLN A 158 23.04 20.36 2.49
N TYR A 159 22.77 21.51 3.13
CA TYR A 159 21.87 22.51 2.55
C TYR A 159 22.36 23.01 1.19
N TYR A 160 23.64 23.33 1.07
CA TYR A 160 24.24 23.74 -0.20
C TYR A 160 24.07 22.68 -1.31
N LEU A 161 24.30 21.40 -0.99
CA LEU A 161 24.11 20.31 -1.94
C LEU A 161 22.65 20.17 -2.37
N SER A 162 21.71 20.26 -1.42
CA SER A 162 20.27 20.22 -1.71
C SER A 162 19.83 21.36 -2.62
N VAL A 163 20.32 22.59 -2.40
CA VAL A 163 20.01 23.74 -3.27
C VAL A 163 20.59 23.53 -4.67
N ARG A 164 21.82 23.02 -4.80
CA ARG A 164 22.42 22.72 -6.11
C ARG A 164 21.65 21.64 -6.89
N GLN A 165 21.14 20.64 -6.19
CA GLN A 165 20.30 19.61 -6.79
C GLN A 165 18.98 20.21 -7.27
N LEU A 166 18.33 21.02 -6.44
CA LEU A 166 17.07 21.68 -6.78
C LEU A 166 17.19 22.59 -8.01
N LEU A 167 18.30 23.32 -8.16
CA LEU A 167 18.54 24.21 -9.28
C LEU A 167 19.01 23.50 -10.56
N GLY A 168 19.36 22.21 -10.50
CA GLY A 168 19.73 21.42 -11.69
C GLY A 168 20.98 21.92 -12.43
N ILE A 169 21.87 22.66 -11.77
CA ILE A 169 23.03 23.34 -12.39
C ILE A 169 24.09 22.35 -12.90
N ASP A 170 24.06 21.09 -12.46
CA ASP A 170 25.00 20.05 -12.89
C ASP A 170 24.26 18.87 -13.51
N ASN A 171 24.71 18.42 -14.69
CA ASN A 171 24.16 17.25 -15.39
C ASN A 171 24.24 15.97 -14.54
N ALA A 172 25.20 15.87 -13.62
CA ALA A 172 25.25 14.78 -12.65
C ALA A 172 24.06 14.80 -11.66
N ASN A 173 23.52 15.99 -11.35
CA ASN A 173 22.42 16.17 -10.41
C ASN A 173 21.03 16.04 -11.05
N ILE A 174 20.90 16.22 -12.36
CA ILE A 174 19.64 15.96 -13.10
C ILE A 174 19.22 14.50 -12.91
N LYS A 175 20.18 13.57 -12.95
CA LYS A 175 19.94 12.14 -12.69
C LYS A 175 19.43 11.90 -11.26
N ILE A 176 19.96 12.64 -10.29
CA ILE A 176 19.55 12.54 -8.87
C ILE A 176 18.09 13.00 -8.69
N VAL A 177 17.68 14.09 -9.33
CA VAL A 177 16.29 14.58 -9.26
C VAL A 177 15.32 13.53 -9.83
N THR A 178 15.65 12.94 -10.98
CA THR A 178 14.82 11.87 -11.58
C THR A 178 14.78 10.60 -10.73
N ASP A 179 15.88 10.25 -10.05
CA ASP A 179 15.92 9.10 -9.14
C ASP A 179 15.14 9.36 -7.84
N LEU A 180 15.10 10.61 -7.37
CA LEU A 180 14.32 11.01 -6.19
C LEU A 180 12.81 10.99 -6.47
N GLU A 181 12.37 11.45 -7.64
CA GLU A 181 10.97 11.32 -8.10
C GLU A 181 10.54 9.84 -8.17
N LYS A 182 11.39 8.96 -8.74
CA LYS A 182 11.14 7.51 -8.73
C LYS A 182 11.08 6.95 -7.31
N LEU A 183 11.93 7.44 -6.41
CA LEU A 183 11.94 6.99 -5.02
C LEU A 183 10.66 7.38 -4.27
N GLU A 184 10.14 8.59 -4.50
CA GLU A 184 8.86 9.03 -3.94
C GLU A 184 7.68 8.17 -4.43
N ASP A 185 7.65 7.84 -5.73
CA ASP A 185 6.63 6.96 -6.29
C ASP A 185 6.73 5.54 -5.72
N ASN A 186 7.95 5.01 -5.57
CA ASN A 186 8.18 3.73 -4.90
C ASN A 186 7.73 3.76 -3.43
N LEU A 187 7.98 4.87 -2.72
CA LEU A 187 7.53 5.05 -1.33
C LEU A 187 6.00 5.09 -1.23
N LYS A 188 5.30 5.73 -2.17
CA LYS A 188 3.83 5.73 -2.22
C LYS A 188 3.29 4.31 -2.44
N ILE A 189 3.88 3.57 -3.38
CA ILE A 189 3.50 2.16 -3.64
C ILE A 189 3.75 1.31 -2.40
N LEU A 190 4.91 1.45 -1.75
CA LEU A 190 5.27 0.71 -0.55
C LEU A 190 4.29 0.98 0.60
N LYS A 191 3.93 2.25 0.84
CA LYS A 191 2.93 2.64 1.85
C LYS A 191 1.58 1.98 1.58
N LYS A 192 1.13 1.98 0.32
CA LYS A 192 -0.13 1.33 -0.08
C LYS A 192 -0.09 -0.18 0.19
N ASN A 193 0.97 -0.86 -0.26
CA ASN A 193 1.13 -2.31 -0.04
C ASN A 193 1.22 -2.67 1.45
N PHE A 194 1.89 -1.83 2.25
CA PHE A 194 1.97 -1.99 3.69
C PHE A 194 0.58 -1.85 4.33
N GLN A 195 -0.19 -0.84 3.95
CA GLN A 195 -1.57 -0.67 4.44
C GLN A 195 -2.46 -1.86 4.09
N GLU A 196 -2.43 -2.33 2.83
CA GLU A 196 -3.17 -3.52 2.39
C GLU A 196 -2.76 -4.78 3.18
N SER A 197 -1.47 -4.91 3.49
CA SER A 197 -0.97 -6.03 4.30
C SER A 197 -1.47 -5.95 5.75
N CYS A 198 -1.50 -4.76 6.35
CA CYS A 198 -2.06 -4.55 7.68
C CYS A 198 -3.56 -4.86 7.73
N GLU A 199 -4.33 -4.42 6.72
CA GLU A 199 -5.75 -4.75 6.60
C GLU A 199 -5.97 -6.26 6.50
N LYS A 200 -5.12 -6.96 5.74
CA LYS A 200 -5.17 -8.43 5.63
C LYS A 200 -4.83 -9.13 6.94
N ILE A 201 -3.80 -8.67 7.67
CA ILE A 201 -3.43 -9.22 8.98
C ILE A 201 -4.57 -9.04 9.98
N ASN A 202 -5.16 -7.85 10.06
CA ASN A 202 -6.31 -7.58 10.92
C ASN A 202 -7.52 -8.48 10.56
N GLY A 203 -7.72 -8.78 9.28
CA GLY A 203 -8.72 -9.74 8.83
C GLY A 203 -8.45 -11.15 9.35
N LEU A 204 -7.22 -11.64 9.18
CA LEU A 204 -6.80 -12.96 9.66
C LEU A 204 -6.85 -13.08 11.19
N GLU A 205 -6.51 -12.02 11.93
CA GLU A 205 -6.62 -12.01 13.39
C GLU A 205 -8.06 -12.18 13.86
N LYS A 206 -9.02 -11.51 13.19
CA LYS A 206 -10.45 -11.68 13.50
C LYS A 206 -10.94 -13.10 13.18
N GLU A 207 -10.53 -13.66 12.05
CA GLU A 207 -10.84 -15.04 11.69
C GLU A 207 -10.27 -16.04 12.70
N PHE A 208 -9.03 -15.81 13.15
CA PHE A 208 -8.37 -16.63 14.16
C PHE A 208 -9.11 -16.58 15.51
N ILE A 209 -9.49 -15.39 15.98
CA ILE A 209 -10.26 -15.23 17.22
C ILE A 209 -11.60 -15.97 17.13
N ASN A 210 -12.36 -15.78 16.03
CA ASN A 210 -13.63 -16.50 15.81
C ASN A 210 -13.45 -18.02 15.78
N SER A 211 -12.41 -18.52 15.11
CA SER A 211 -12.12 -19.95 15.05
C SER A 211 -11.78 -20.51 16.44
N ASN A 212 -11.02 -19.76 17.24
CA ASN A 212 -10.66 -20.17 18.59
C ASN A 212 -11.88 -20.20 19.53
N GLU A 213 -12.77 -19.22 19.43
CA GLU A 213 -14.04 -19.22 20.18
C GLU A 213 -14.93 -20.42 19.82
N ASN A 214 -15.02 -20.76 18.53
CA ASN A 214 -15.78 -21.92 18.07
C ASN A 214 -15.16 -23.24 18.56
N ASN A 215 -13.85 -23.38 18.50
CA ASN A 215 -13.15 -24.55 19.02
C ASN A 215 -13.36 -24.72 20.53
N LYS A 216 -13.39 -23.62 21.28
CA LYS A 216 -13.70 -23.66 22.72
C LYS A 216 -15.11 -24.19 22.97
N LYS A 217 -16.12 -23.67 22.26
CA LYS A 217 -17.51 -24.16 22.37
C LYS A 217 -17.62 -25.66 22.07
N LEU A 218 -16.98 -26.12 20.99
CA LEU A 218 -16.95 -27.55 20.64
C LEU A 218 -16.25 -28.40 21.69
N SER A 219 -15.18 -27.88 22.31
CA SER A 219 -14.50 -28.57 23.41
C SER A 219 -15.39 -28.72 24.64
N ASP A 220 -16.12 -27.66 24.99
CA ASP A 220 -17.06 -27.67 26.13
C ASP A 220 -18.21 -28.66 25.86
N GLU A 221 -18.81 -28.64 24.66
CA GLU A 221 -19.85 -29.60 24.23
C GLU A 221 -19.37 -31.07 24.27
N LEU A 222 -18.12 -31.32 23.86
CA LEU A 222 -17.52 -32.64 23.90
C LEU A 222 -17.37 -33.14 25.34
N GLU A 223 -16.97 -32.27 26.26
CA GLU A 223 -16.81 -32.61 27.67
C GLU A 223 -18.15 -32.94 28.33
N ASP A 224 -19.19 -32.15 28.03
CA ASP A 224 -20.56 -32.40 28.51
C ASP A 224 -21.12 -33.73 27.97
N THR A 225 -20.89 -34.00 26.69
CA THR A 225 -21.29 -35.28 26.06
C THR A 225 -20.60 -36.47 26.74
N LYS A 226 -19.30 -36.34 27.07
CA LYS A 226 -18.56 -37.38 27.81
C LYS A 226 -19.12 -37.61 29.22
N LYS A 227 -19.51 -36.55 29.93
CA LYS A 227 -20.13 -36.66 31.27
C LYS A 227 -21.47 -37.38 31.19
N ASN A 228 -22.30 -37.04 30.21
CA ASN A 228 -23.60 -37.70 29.98
C ASN A 228 -23.42 -39.20 29.67
N LEU A 229 -22.48 -39.55 28.78
CA LEU A 229 -22.15 -40.95 28.48
C LEU A 229 -21.61 -41.72 29.71
N ALA A 230 -20.79 -41.08 30.54
CA ALA A 230 -20.31 -41.69 31.77
C ALA A 230 -21.46 -41.94 32.78
N GLN A 231 -22.45 -41.05 32.82
CA GLN A 231 -23.64 -41.19 33.66
C GLN A 231 -24.57 -42.29 33.15
N GLU A 232 -24.81 -42.39 31.84
CA GLU A 232 -25.56 -43.51 31.24
C GLU A 232 -24.88 -44.86 31.49
N ASN A 233 -23.55 -44.92 31.35
CA ASN A 233 -22.79 -46.15 31.62
C ASN A 233 -22.72 -46.52 33.11
N LYS A 234 -23.01 -45.60 34.03
CA LYS A 234 -23.07 -45.89 35.48
C LYS A 234 -24.23 -46.84 35.85
N TYR A 235 -25.23 -46.97 34.98
CA TYR A 235 -26.38 -47.86 35.18
C TYR A 235 -26.30 -49.17 34.36
N ARG A 236 -25.20 -49.41 33.64
CA ARG A 236 -24.94 -50.69 33.01
C ARG A 236 -24.26 -51.64 33.99
N PHE A 237 -24.93 -52.74 34.32
CA PHE A 237 -24.29 -53.85 35.02
C PHE A 237 -23.13 -54.38 34.19
N SER A 238 -21.99 -54.64 34.83
CA SER A 238 -21.01 -55.54 34.21
C SER A 238 -21.65 -56.92 33.99
N VAL A 239 -21.17 -57.65 32.98
CA VAL A 239 -21.64 -59.00 32.69
C VAL A 239 -21.57 -59.89 33.93
N GLU A 240 -20.52 -59.73 34.74
CA GLU A 240 -20.28 -60.49 35.96
C GLU A 240 -21.25 -60.11 37.08
N GLU A 241 -21.60 -58.83 37.24
CA GLU A 241 -22.65 -58.39 38.16
C GLU A 241 -24.01 -58.90 37.72
N PHE A 242 -24.31 -58.86 36.42
CA PHE A 242 -25.54 -59.40 35.86
C PHE A 242 -25.64 -60.91 36.12
N LYS A 243 -24.56 -61.67 35.89
CA LYS A 243 -24.48 -63.11 36.20
C LYS A 243 -24.69 -63.40 37.69
N LYS A 244 -24.12 -62.59 38.59
CA LYS A 244 -24.33 -62.71 40.05
C LYS A 244 -25.78 -62.45 40.46
N VAL A 245 -26.40 -61.42 39.88
CA VAL A 245 -27.81 -61.10 40.13
C VAL A 245 -28.70 -62.26 39.66
N LEU A 246 -28.44 -62.81 38.48
CA LEU A 246 -29.10 -64.01 37.96
C LEU A 246 -28.98 -65.24 38.87
N SER A 247 -27.78 -65.53 39.37
CA SER A 247 -27.54 -66.72 40.20
C SER A 247 -28.20 -66.67 41.58
N ASN A 248 -28.60 -65.48 42.04
CA ASN A 248 -29.23 -65.28 43.36
C ASN A 248 -30.77 -65.34 43.31
N LEU A 249 -31.37 -65.53 42.14
CA LEU A 249 -32.82 -65.55 41.96
C LEU A 249 -33.35 -66.99 42.07
N ASN A 250 -33.90 -67.33 43.24
CA ASN A 250 -34.67 -68.56 43.42
C ASN A 250 -36.17 -68.25 43.25
N GLY A 251 -36.70 -68.43 42.03
CA GLY A 251 -38.13 -68.31 41.73
C GLY A 251 -38.45 -67.45 40.49
N SER A 252 -39.55 -67.77 39.79
CA SER A 252 -39.95 -67.16 38.52
C SER A 252 -40.22 -65.65 38.59
N ASP A 253 -40.71 -65.16 39.72
CA ASP A 253 -41.24 -63.79 39.82
C ASP A 253 -40.14 -62.74 39.96
N GLY A 254 -39.04 -63.08 40.65
CA GLY A 254 -37.87 -62.19 40.76
C GLY A 254 -37.17 -61.98 39.42
N PHE A 255 -37.22 -63.00 38.55
CA PHE A 255 -36.62 -62.93 37.22
C PHE A 255 -37.34 -61.94 36.30
N LYS A 256 -38.69 -61.95 36.33
CA LYS A 256 -39.52 -61.03 35.56
C LYS A 256 -39.25 -59.57 35.91
N ILE A 257 -39.18 -59.23 37.20
CA ILE A 257 -38.93 -57.85 37.68
C ILE A 257 -37.58 -57.31 37.16
N ILE A 258 -36.56 -58.17 37.06
CA ILE A 258 -35.23 -57.77 36.58
C ILE A 258 -35.24 -57.57 35.07
N LEU A 259 -35.90 -58.44 34.31
CA LEU A 259 -36.03 -58.27 32.86
C LEU A 259 -36.79 -56.98 32.50
N THR A 260 -37.87 -56.65 33.21
CA THR A 260 -38.61 -55.38 32.99
C THR A 260 -37.75 -54.16 33.32
N ARG A 261 -36.82 -54.26 34.27
CA ARG A 261 -35.91 -53.17 34.64
C ARG A 261 -34.76 -52.95 33.65
N LEU A 262 -34.40 -53.97 32.87
CA LEU A 262 -33.23 -53.92 32.00
C LEU A 262 -33.52 -53.38 30.59
N ASP A 263 -34.79 -53.10 30.28
CA ASP A 263 -35.26 -52.45 29.04
C ASP A 263 -34.55 -53.00 27.78
N LEU A 264 -34.48 -54.34 27.69
CA LEU A 264 -33.79 -55.05 26.62
C LEU A 264 -34.59 -54.86 25.31
N GLN A 265 -33.96 -54.24 24.31
CA GLN A 265 -34.60 -53.76 23.06
C GLN A 265 -35.44 -54.80 22.29
N ASP A 266 -35.16 -56.10 22.45
CA ASP A 266 -35.82 -57.19 21.72
C ASP A 266 -36.54 -58.22 22.62
N PHE A 267 -36.74 -57.90 23.89
CA PHE A 267 -37.38 -58.83 24.82
C PHE A 267 -38.90 -58.81 24.63
N LEU A 268 -39.46 -59.90 24.09
CA LEU A 268 -40.90 -60.01 23.80
C LEU A 268 -41.73 -59.88 25.09
N PRO A 269 -42.63 -58.88 25.21
CA PRO A 269 -43.43 -58.63 26.42
C PRO A 269 -44.29 -59.83 26.86
N ILE A 270 -44.63 -60.69 25.90
CA ILE A 270 -45.37 -61.94 26.10
C ILE A 270 -44.72 -62.86 27.16
N PHE A 271 -43.39 -62.80 27.35
CA PHE A 271 -42.69 -63.59 28.37
C PHE A 271 -42.92 -63.08 29.80
N ILE A 272 -43.16 -61.78 29.98
CA ILE A 272 -43.44 -61.18 31.29
C ILE A 272 -44.90 -61.43 31.66
N GLU A 273 -45.81 -61.31 30.69
CA GLU A 273 -47.25 -61.38 30.89
C GLU A 273 -47.82 -62.81 30.92
N GLY A 274 -47.13 -63.79 30.32
CA GLY A 274 -47.54 -65.20 30.37
C GLY A 274 -47.26 -65.86 31.73
N ASN A 275 -48.19 -66.68 32.24
CA ASN A 275 -48.01 -67.54 33.43
C ASN A 275 -47.06 -68.73 33.18
N LYS A 276 -46.04 -68.55 32.34
CA LYS A 276 -45.05 -69.58 32.05
C LYS A 276 -43.98 -69.60 33.15
N VAL A 277 -43.60 -70.79 33.58
CA VAL A 277 -42.55 -70.99 34.57
C VAL A 277 -41.23 -71.07 33.82
N ILE A 278 -40.31 -70.17 34.15
CA ILE A 278 -38.96 -70.20 33.58
C ILE A 278 -38.15 -71.23 34.36
N ASP A 279 -37.66 -72.24 33.65
CA ASP A 279 -36.82 -73.30 34.22
C ASP A 279 -35.36 -72.86 34.31
N LYS A 280 -34.85 -72.25 33.22
CA LYS A 280 -33.44 -71.90 33.13
C LYS A 280 -33.20 -70.73 32.20
N ALA A 281 -32.26 -69.87 32.57
CA ALA A 281 -31.70 -68.87 31.67
C ALA A 281 -30.21 -69.14 31.44
N LEU A 282 -29.76 -69.01 30.20
CA LEU A 282 -28.38 -69.20 29.76
C LEU A 282 -27.94 -67.97 28.97
N ILE A 283 -26.78 -67.41 29.34
CA ILE A 283 -26.17 -66.31 28.59
C ILE A 283 -25.10 -66.91 27.69
N THR A 284 -25.03 -66.46 26.44
CA THR A 284 -23.97 -66.88 25.52
C THR A 284 -22.60 -66.41 26.00
N ASN A 285 -21.54 -67.11 25.59
CA ASN A 285 -20.17 -66.79 25.99
C ASN A 285 -19.70 -65.41 25.49
N ASP A 286 -20.28 -64.89 24.41
CA ASP A 286 -20.03 -63.53 23.90
C ASP A 286 -20.87 -62.46 24.63
N ASN A 287 -21.75 -62.88 25.54
CA ASN A 287 -22.67 -62.06 26.33
C ASN A 287 -23.66 -61.20 25.52
N ASN A 288 -23.82 -61.49 24.22
CA ASN A 288 -24.74 -60.74 23.36
C ASN A 288 -26.17 -61.28 23.41
N TYR A 289 -26.38 -62.52 23.86
CA TYR A 289 -27.68 -63.17 23.84
C TYR A 289 -28.00 -63.87 25.17
N VAL A 290 -29.28 -63.83 25.55
CA VAL A 290 -29.82 -64.59 26.68
C VAL A 290 -30.87 -65.56 26.14
N PHE A 291 -30.64 -66.85 26.36
CA PHE A 291 -31.58 -67.92 26.06
C PHE A 291 -32.37 -68.27 27.32
N ILE A 292 -33.69 -68.33 27.20
CA ILE A 292 -34.60 -68.68 28.29
C ILE A 292 -35.30 -69.99 27.93
N CYS A 293 -35.25 -70.96 28.83
CA CYS A 293 -35.94 -72.23 28.74
C CYS A 293 -37.19 -72.20 29.62
N GLU A 294 -38.33 -72.53 29.04
CA GLU A 294 -39.64 -72.56 29.70
C GLU A 294 -40.07 -74.02 29.99
N ILE A 295 -40.90 -74.21 31.02
CA ILE A 295 -41.69 -75.44 31.25
C ILE A 295 -43.16 -75.16 30.94
#